data_AF-A0A935FQ12-F1
#
_entry.id   AF-A0A935FQ12-F1
#
_cell.length_a   1.000
_cell.length_b   1.000
_cell.length_c   1.000
_cell.angle_alpha   90.00
_cell.angle_beta   90.00
_cell.angle_gamma   90.00
#
_symmetry.space_group_name_H-M   'P 1'
#
loop_
_entity.id
_entity.type
_entity.pdbx_description
1 polymer ?
#
loop_
_entity_poly.entity_id
_entity_poly.type
_entity_poly.pdbx_seq_one_letter_code
_entity_poly.pdbx_strand_id
1 'polypeptide(L)'
;MLADGYASVYVPYASPNSITFNGLQNNTRYYFTAYSYNGSGAQINYKIDGTPPQTNVLVNPTLLAEPTNHASGFSITNVSSSSVQISWNDALPGIQAPTGYLLSANNTNSFSLPSDGLQYNDDPVLLDGYAQVNLLYSGANTYTFTGLLAGTNYFFRLYSYNGTGTQINYKTDGIIPQTAGSTSSSQSANVTVLTDNFQEATATFSAVLSLPEIYSGRKLKQRTRIQFH
;
A
#
# COMPACT_ATOMS: atom_id res chain seq x y z
N MET A 1 -0.47 -24.72 26.77
CA MET A 1 -0.34 -25.23 25.40
C MET A 1 -1.74 -25.48 24.88
N LEU A 2 -2.04 -25.09 23.64
CA LEU A 2 -3.00 -25.80 22.80
C LEU A 2 -2.48 -25.81 21.38
N ALA A 3 -1.75 -26.88 21.06
CA ALA A 3 -1.34 -27.21 19.70
C ALA A 3 -2.53 -27.78 18.89
N ASP A 4 -3.67 -28.06 19.54
CA ASP A 4 -4.86 -28.73 19.01
C ASP A 4 -6.15 -27.90 19.16
N GLY A 5 -6.07 -26.68 19.71
CA GLY A 5 -7.20 -25.76 19.84
C GLY A 5 -8.14 -25.99 21.04
N TYR A 6 -7.88 -26.95 21.95
CA TYR A 6 -8.78 -27.25 23.09
C TYR A 6 -8.10 -27.49 24.45
N ALA A 7 -8.27 -26.60 25.44
CA ALA A 7 -7.78 -26.80 26.81
C ALA A 7 -8.94 -27.06 27.76
N SER A 8 -8.78 -28.08 28.60
CA SER A 8 -9.56 -28.27 29.81
C SER A 8 -8.67 -28.05 31.03
N VAL A 9 -9.12 -27.23 31.97
CA VAL A 9 -8.46 -27.05 33.27
C VAL A 9 -9.46 -27.42 34.37
N TYR A 10 -9.05 -28.30 35.28
CA TYR A 10 -9.83 -28.63 36.47
C TYR A 10 -9.54 -27.60 37.57
N VAL A 11 -10.58 -26.95 38.09
CA VAL A 11 -10.48 -26.04 39.22
C VAL A 11 -11.14 -26.68 40.44
N PRO A 12 -10.37 -27.13 41.43
CA PRO A 12 -10.92 -27.61 42.70
C PRO A 12 -11.72 -26.51 43.40
N TYR A 13 -12.76 -26.89 44.15
CA TYR A 13 -13.57 -25.96 44.94
C TYR A 13 -12.75 -25.12 45.95
N ALA A 14 -11.62 -25.66 46.43
CA ALA A 14 -10.72 -24.97 47.35
C ALA A 14 -9.75 -23.98 46.68
N SER A 15 -9.75 -23.89 45.35
CA SER A 15 -8.88 -22.98 44.59
C SER A 15 -9.51 -21.59 44.45
N PRO A 16 -8.70 -20.54 44.16
CA PRO A 16 -9.23 -19.22 43.86
C PRO A 16 -10.23 -19.27 42.69
N ASN A 17 -11.23 -18.38 42.71
CA ASN A 17 -12.26 -18.26 41.67
C ASN A 17 -11.73 -17.69 40.33
N SER A 18 -10.44 -17.86 40.03
CA SER A 18 -9.79 -17.37 38.82
C SER A 18 -8.72 -18.35 38.33
N ILE A 19 -8.61 -18.47 37.01
CA ILE A 19 -7.53 -19.18 36.30
C ILE A 19 -6.90 -18.21 35.31
N THR A 20 -5.58 -18.22 35.19
CA THR A 20 -4.87 -17.50 34.14
C THR A 20 -4.42 -18.46 33.04
N PHE A 21 -4.81 -18.17 31.80
CA PHE A 21 -4.31 -18.88 30.62
C PHE A 21 -3.12 -18.11 30.05
N ASN A 22 -1.96 -18.77 29.97
CA ASN A 22 -0.72 -18.20 29.45
C ASN A 22 -0.38 -18.78 28.06
N GLY A 23 0.42 -18.06 27.28
CA GLY A 23 0.90 -18.52 25.96
C GLY A 23 -0.20 -18.58 24.89
N LEU A 24 -1.25 -17.78 25.05
CA LEU A 24 -2.27 -17.61 24.02
C LEU A 24 -1.65 -16.90 22.81
N GLN A 25 -2.08 -17.30 21.61
CA GLN A 25 -1.62 -16.69 20.37
C GLN A 25 -2.32 -15.35 20.14
N ASN A 26 -1.55 -14.34 19.72
CA ASN A 26 -2.12 -13.06 19.32
C ASN A 26 -3.06 -13.22 18.12
N ASN A 27 -4.00 -12.29 17.97
CA ASN A 27 -5.03 -12.30 16.93
C ASN A 27 -5.86 -13.60 16.87
N THR A 28 -5.93 -14.32 17.99
CA THR A 28 -6.72 -15.54 18.12
C THR A 28 -7.84 -15.31 19.12
N ARG A 29 -9.07 -15.60 18.70
CA ARG A 29 -10.24 -15.56 19.59
C ARG A 29 -10.35 -16.89 20.32
N TYR A 30 -10.27 -16.84 21.63
CA TYR A 30 -10.46 -18.00 22.50
C TYR A 30 -11.86 -17.97 23.09
N TYR A 31 -12.52 -19.12 23.09
CA TYR A 31 -13.84 -19.33 23.67
C TYR A 31 -13.69 -20.16 24.94
N PHE A 32 -14.37 -19.75 25.99
CA PHE A 32 -14.35 -20.41 27.30
C PHE A 32 -15.77 -20.82 27.65
N THR A 33 -15.91 -22.06 28.10
CA THR A 33 -17.15 -22.57 28.69
C THR A 33 -16.79 -23.18 30.04
N ALA A 34 -17.54 -22.83 31.08
CA ALA A 34 -17.32 -23.35 32.43
C ALA A 34 -18.41 -24.36 32.80
N TYR A 35 -18.00 -25.54 33.27
CA TYR A 35 -18.89 -26.56 33.79
C TYR A 35 -18.56 -26.79 35.27
N SER A 36 -19.56 -26.67 36.14
CA SER A 36 -19.43 -27.17 37.51
C SER A 36 -19.41 -28.70 37.48
N TYR A 37 -18.67 -29.32 38.40
CA TYR A 37 -18.59 -30.77 38.51
C TYR A 37 -18.56 -31.23 39.97
N ASN A 38 -18.91 -32.49 40.19
CA ASN A 38 -18.67 -33.20 41.44
C ASN A 38 -18.01 -34.56 41.17
N GLY A 39 -17.70 -35.32 42.23
CA GLY A 39 -16.97 -36.58 42.11
C GLY A 39 -15.46 -36.41 41.94
N SER A 40 -14.75 -37.51 41.72
CA SER A 40 -13.29 -37.52 41.55
C SER A 40 -12.83 -38.68 40.66
N GLY A 41 -11.66 -38.55 40.03
CA GLY A 41 -11.10 -39.58 39.15
C GLY A 41 -12.06 -39.97 38.01
N ALA A 42 -12.30 -41.26 37.82
CA ALA A 42 -13.22 -41.77 36.81
C ALA A 42 -14.71 -41.49 37.11
N GLN A 43 -15.03 -40.94 38.29
CA GLN A 43 -16.40 -40.65 38.73
C GLN A 43 -16.74 -39.16 38.65
N ILE A 44 -15.95 -38.35 37.93
CA ILE A 44 -16.28 -36.93 37.71
C ILE A 44 -17.57 -36.82 36.91
N ASN A 45 -18.52 -36.04 37.42
CA ASN A 45 -19.80 -35.75 36.77
C ASN A 45 -19.96 -34.24 36.59
N TYR A 46 -20.12 -33.81 35.34
CA TYR A 46 -20.24 -32.40 34.95
C TYR A 46 -21.69 -32.00 34.79
N LYS A 47 -22.03 -30.78 35.20
CA LYS A 47 -23.34 -30.19 34.94
C LYS A 47 -23.45 -29.74 33.48
N ILE A 48 -23.96 -30.60 32.62
CA ILE A 48 -24.11 -30.36 31.17
C ILE A 48 -25.53 -29.98 30.74
N ASP A 49 -26.50 -29.95 31.67
CA ASP A 49 -27.86 -29.50 31.44
C ASP A 49 -27.99 -27.96 31.59
N GLY A 50 -28.83 -27.35 30.74
CA GLY A 50 -29.02 -25.90 30.68
C GLY A 50 -27.91 -25.19 29.88
N THR A 51 -27.80 -23.87 30.06
CA THR A 51 -26.79 -23.05 29.38
C THR A 51 -25.61 -22.79 30.31
N PRO A 52 -24.44 -23.42 30.09
CA PRO A 52 -23.26 -23.16 30.91
C PRO A 52 -22.78 -21.71 30.72
N PRO A 53 -22.12 -21.09 31.72
CA PRO A 53 -21.47 -19.81 31.54
C PRO A 53 -20.42 -19.87 30.43
N GLN A 54 -20.51 -18.92 29.49
CA GLN A 54 -19.61 -18.82 28.36
C GLN A 54 -19.08 -17.40 28.22
N THR A 55 -17.81 -17.28 27.80
CA THR A 55 -17.21 -16.00 27.40
C THR A 55 -16.20 -16.24 26.28
N ASN A 56 -15.78 -15.19 25.61
CA ASN A 56 -14.69 -15.26 24.65
C ASN A 56 -13.80 -14.02 24.77
N VAL A 57 -12.53 -14.18 24.42
CA VAL A 57 -11.56 -13.08 24.40
C VAL A 57 -10.80 -13.11 23.08
N LEU A 58 -10.66 -11.95 22.44
CA LEU A 58 -9.67 -11.77 21.39
C LEU A 58 -8.37 -11.36 22.05
N VAL A 59 -7.32 -12.16 21.89
CA VAL A 59 -5.98 -11.79 22.39
C VAL A 59 -5.38 -10.81 21.41
N ASN A 60 -5.42 -9.53 21.76
CA ASN A 60 -4.76 -8.51 20.96
C ASN A 60 -3.25 -8.59 21.19
N PRO A 61 -2.45 -8.44 20.13
CA PRO A 61 -1.01 -8.28 20.26
C PRO A 61 -0.67 -7.04 21.09
N THR A 62 0.44 -7.12 21.82
CA THR A 62 1.08 -5.92 22.36
C THR A 62 1.66 -5.13 21.18
N LEU A 63 1.08 -3.97 20.88
CA LEU A 63 1.63 -3.05 19.89
C LEU A 63 3.05 -2.61 20.30
N LEU A 64 3.94 -2.41 19.34
CA LEU A 64 5.22 -1.75 19.62
C LEU A 64 4.99 -0.28 19.98
N ALA A 65 5.98 0.36 20.60
CA ALA A 65 5.91 1.80 20.84
C ALA A 65 5.90 2.57 19.51
N GLU A 66 5.03 3.57 19.39
CA GLU A 66 5.03 4.47 18.23
C GLU A 66 6.41 5.15 18.07
N PRO A 67 6.81 5.48 16.83
CA PRO A 67 7.93 6.37 16.62
C PRO A 67 7.74 7.71 17.34
N THR A 68 8.82 8.29 17.85
CA THR A 68 8.74 9.60 18.52
C THR A 68 8.40 10.72 17.55
N ASN A 69 8.95 10.67 16.32
CA ASN A 69 8.84 11.74 15.34
C ASN A 69 8.29 11.23 14.00
N HIS A 70 7.65 12.14 13.28
CA HIS A 70 7.36 12.00 11.85
C HIS A 70 8.61 12.27 11.02
N ALA A 71 8.63 11.78 9.78
CA ALA A 71 9.58 12.26 8.77
C ALA A 71 9.40 13.77 8.53
N SER A 72 10.45 14.45 8.07
CA SER A 72 10.41 15.89 7.80
C SER A 72 10.76 16.20 6.35
N GLY A 73 10.59 17.44 5.88
CA GLY A 73 10.95 17.83 4.52
C GLY A 73 10.17 17.11 3.40
N PHE A 74 9.01 16.54 3.72
CA PHE A 74 8.22 15.74 2.78
C PHE A 74 7.72 16.59 1.61
N SER A 75 8.20 16.30 0.40
CA SER A 75 8.02 17.17 -0.77
C SER A 75 8.10 16.38 -2.08
N ILE A 76 7.51 16.93 -3.14
CA ILE A 76 7.70 16.47 -4.51
C ILE A 76 8.98 17.12 -5.07
N THR A 77 9.87 16.30 -5.64
CA THR A 77 11.16 16.77 -6.18
C THR A 77 11.22 16.77 -7.69
N ASN A 78 10.56 15.80 -8.35
CA ASN A 78 10.52 15.69 -9.81
C ASN A 78 9.13 15.29 -10.29
N VAL A 79 8.72 15.86 -11.42
CA VAL A 79 7.42 15.61 -12.04
C VAL A 79 7.62 15.46 -13.55
N SER A 80 6.93 14.48 -14.14
CA SER A 80 6.74 14.36 -15.58
C SER A 80 5.25 14.27 -15.92
N SER A 81 4.92 14.01 -17.19
CA SER A 81 3.54 13.71 -17.58
C SER A 81 3.03 12.36 -17.06
N SER A 82 3.92 11.48 -16.58
CA SER A 82 3.54 10.12 -16.15
C SER A 82 4.27 9.63 -14.91
N SER A 83 4.93 10.51 -14.16
CA SER A 83 5.60 10.17 -12.91
C SER A 83 5.68 11.34 -11.95
N VAL A 84 5.69 11.02 -10.66
CA VAL A 84 5.94 11.95 -9.56
C VAL A 84 6.95 11.28 -8.62
N GLN A 85 8.05 11.98 -8.38
CA GLN A 85 9.03 11.61 -7.35
C GLN A 85 8.82 12.47 -6.11
N ILE A 86 8.79 11.82 -4.96
CA ILE A 86 8.74 12.44 -3.65
C ILE A 86 10.01 12.15 -2.87
N SER A 87 10.33 13.01 -1.91
CA SER A 87 11.43 12.86 -0.98
C SER A 87 11.07 13.32 0.43
N TRP A 88 11.84 12.87 1.41
CA TRP A 88 11.77 13.32 2.80
C TRP A 88 13.16 13.30 3.44
N ASN A 89 13.25 13.81 4.65
CA ASN A 89 14.32 13.54 5.59
C ASN A 89 13.80 12.55 6.63
N ASP A 90 14.65 11.62 7.06
CA ASP A 90 14.27 10.66 8.08
C ASP A 90 13.79 11.34 9.36
N ALA A 91 12.82 10.67 10.00
CA ALA A 91 12.38 11.06 11.31
C ALA A 91 13.56 11.03 12.29
N LEU A 92 13.74 12.09 13.08
CA LEU A 92 14.74 12.06 14.14
C LEU A 92 14.43 10.89 15.10
N PRO A 93 15.45 10.15 15.58
CA PRO A 93 15.22 8.91 16.33
C PRO A 93 14.46 9.12 17.64
N GLY A 94 14.57 10.29 18.28
CA GLY A 94 13.87 10.56 19.54
C GLY A 94 14.14 9.49 20.61
N ILE A 95 13.11 9.12 21.39
CA ILE A 95 13.16 7.98 22.33
C ILE A 95 13.05 6.66 21.56
N GLN A 96 12.28 6.66 20.48
CA GLN A 96 11.99 5.50 19.66
C GLN A 96 12.01 5.90 18.18
N ALA A 97 13.01 5.40 17.45
CA ALA A 97 13.11 5.58 16.00
C ALA A 97 12.04 4.74 15.29
N PRO A 98 11.62 5.10 14.06
CA PRO A 98 10.80 4.23 13.22
C PRO A 98 11.54 2.99 12.74
N THR A 99 10.82 1.90 12.50
CA THR A 99 11.29 0.78 11.67
C THR A 99 11.03 1.04 10.19
N GLY A 100 10.00 1.84 9.88
CA GLY A 100 9.64 2.18 8.52
C GLY A 100 8.60 3.29 8.41
N TYR A 101 8.15 3.50 7.19
CA TYR A 101 7.13 4.47 6.82
C TYR A 101 6.05 3.83 5.95
N LEU A 102 4.80 4.21 6.14
CA LEU A 102 3.70 3.90 5.23
C LEU A 102 3.45 5.13 4.37
N LEU A 103 3.76 5.02 3.08
CA LEU A 103 3.48 6.04 2.08
C LEU A 103 2.12 5.75 1.44
N SER A 104 1.14 6.62 1.65
CA SER A 104 -0.17 6.53 1.00
C SER A 104 -0.30 7.62 -0.05
N ALA A 105 -0.87 7.28 -1.21
CA ALA A 105 -1.14 8.22 -2.30
C ALA A 105 -2.55 8.05 -2.86
N ASN A 106 -3.17 9.15 -3.30
CA ASN A 106 -4.40 9.11 -4.10
C ASN A 106 -4.60 10.39 -4.93
N ASN A 107 -5.58 10.39 -5.83
CA ASN A 107 -5.94 11.55 -6.65
C ASN A 107 -7.21 12.30 -6.19
N THR A 108 -7.74 11.98 -5.00
CA THR A 108 -9.00 12.57 -4.47
C THR A 108 -8.80 13.42 -3.22
N ASN A 109 -7.60 13.41 -2.64
CA ASN A 109 -7.29 13.96 -1.31
C ASN A 109 -8.11 13.35 -0.17
N SER A 110 -8.60 12.13 -0.33
CA SER A 110 -9.37 11.42 0.69
C SER A 110 -8.51 10.33 1.31
N PHE A 111 -8.22 10.46 2.60
CA PHE A 111 -7.37 9.52 3.33
C PHE A 111 -8.01 9.15 4.67
N SER A 112 -8.05 7.87 4.97
CA SER A 112 -8.23 7.36 6.33
C SER A 112 -6.88 7.22 7.01
N LEU A 113 -6.84 7.41 8.34
CA LEU A 113 -5.65 7.09 9.12
C LEU A 113 -5.39 5.57 9.09
N PRO A 114 -4.12 5.13 9.03
CA PRO A 114 -3.81 3.72 9.22
C PRO A 114 -4.21 3.28 10.62
N SER A 115 -4.65 2.02 10.75
CA SER A 115 -5.06 1.44 12.04
C SER A 115 -3.95 0.58 12.64
N ASP A 116 -3.70 0.74 13.93
CA ASP A 116 -2.71 -0.08 14.62
C ASP A 116 -3.08 -1.56 14.65
N GLY A 117 -2.05 -2.41 14.61
CA GLY A 117 -2.19 -3.85 14.51
C GLY A 117 -2.70 -4.36 13.16
N LEU A 118 -2.91 -3.49 12.18
CA LEU A 118 -3.24 -3.85 10.81
C LEU A 118 -2.05 -3.56 9.89
N GLN A 119 -1.35 -4.61 9.46
CA GLN A 119 -0.33 -4.46 8.42
C GLN A 119 -0.99 -4.26 7.06
N TYR A 120 -0.61 -3.19 6.38
CA TYR A 120 -1.00 -2.94 5.00
C TYR A 120 -0.01 -3.55 4.03
N ASN A 121 -0.50 -4.22 2.98
CA ASN A 121 0.32 -4.74 1.90
C ASN A 121 0.71 -3.63 0.92
N ASP A 122 1.83 -3.83 0.23
CA ASP A 122 2.28 -2.92 -0.82
C ASP A 122 1.36 -3.00 -2.05
N ASP A 123 0.90 -1.82 -2.46
CA ASP A 123 0.24 -1.50 -3.71
C ASP A 123 0.96 -0.29 -4.34
N PRO A 124 2.01 -0.51 -5.14
CA PRO A 124 2.81 0.57 -5.71
C PRO A 124 2.15 1.23 -6.92
N VAL A 125 0.97 0.78 -7.36
CA VAL A 125 0.38 1.14 -8.66
C VAL A 125 -0.74 2.17 -8.49
N LEU A 126 -0.40 3.45 -8.66
CA LEU A 126 -1.33 4.58 -8.49
C LEU A 126 -2.29 4.80 -9.70
N LEU A 127 -2.48 3.79 -10.56
CA LEU A 127 -3.28 3.90 -11.78
C LEU A 127 -4.79 3.99 -11.51
N ASP A 128 -5.27 3.31 -10.48
CA ASP A 128 -6.69 3.29 -10.10
C ASP A 128 -7.07 4.46 -9.18
N GLY A 129 -6.11 5.35 -8.89
CA GLY A 129 -6.30 6.53 -8.05
C GLY A 129 -5.97 6.30 -6.58
N TYR A 130 -5.46 5.13 -6.19
CA TYR A 130 -4.93 4.85 -4.85
C TYR A 130 -3.60 4.09 -4.95
N ALA A 131 -2.70 4.29 -3.98
CA ALA A 131 -1.52 3.46 -3.82
C ALA A 131 -1.05 3.52 -2.37
N GLN A 132 -0.34 2.48 -1.96
CA GLN A 132 0.23 2.39 -0.63
C GLN A 132 1.51 1.56 -0.61
N VAL A 133 2.57 2.08 0.01
CA VAL A 133 3.89 1.43 -0.03
C VAL A 133 4.55 1.50 1.34
N ASN A 134 5.07 0.37 1.80
CA ASN A 134 5.91 0.29 2.99
C ASN A 134 7.36 0.56 2.62
N LEU A 135 7.98 1.49 3.34
CA LEU A 135 9.36 1.92 3.12
C LEU A 135 10.16 1.66 4.38
N LEU A 136 11.37 1.11 4.26
CA LEU A 136 12.24 0.87 5.41
C LEU A 136 12.87 2.18 5.88
N TYR A 137 13.00 2.36 7.20
CA TYR A 137 13.68 3.52 7.79
C TYR A 137 15.16 3.59 7.40
N SER A 138 15.79 2.44 7.14
CA SER A 138 17.17 2.35 6.62
C SER A 138 17.27 2.46 5.09
N GLY A 139 16.13 2.70 4.43
CA GLY A 139 16.01 2.71 2.97
C GLY A 139 16.39 4.05 2.35
N ALA A 140 16.04 4.20 1.07
CA ALA A 140 16.18 5.48 0.39
C ALA A 140 15.05 6.43 0.81
N ASN A 141 15.40 7.71 0.97
CA ASN A 141 14.43 8.75 1.36
C ASN A 141 13.73 9.38 0.16
N THR A 142 13.52 8.58 -0.89
CA THR A 142 12.80 8.97 -2.09
C THR A 142 11.94 7.82 -2.60
N TYR A 143 10.82 8.14 -3.25
CA TYR A 143 9.99 7.16 -3.93
C TYR A 143 9.44 7.77 -5.21
N THR A 144 9.34 6.98 -6.29
CA THR A 144 8.83 7.45 -7.59
C THR A 144 7.63 6.63 -8.01
N PHE A 145 6.46 7.27 -8.07
CA PHE A 145 5.29 6.69 -8.72
C PHE A 145 5.42 6.90 -10.23
N THR A 146 5.11 5.87 -11.02
CA THR A 146 5.17 5.88 -12.48
C THR A 146 3.86 5.39 -13.08
N GLY A 147 3.69 5.56 -14.39
CA GLY A 147 2.44 5.20 -15.08
C GLY A 147 1.27 6.13 -14.74
N LEU A 148 1.53 7.34 -14.25
CA LEU A 148 0.48 8.27 -13.83
C LEU A 148 -0.24 8.88 -15.04
N LEU A 149 -1.49 9.31 -14.81
CA LEU A 149 -2.25 10.08 -15.79
C LEU A 149 -1.68 11.51 -15.87
N ALA A 150 -1.49 12.01 -17.08
CA ALA A 150 -1.00 13.37 -17.32
C ALA A 150 -2.03 14.43 -16.88
N GLY A 151 -1.55 15.60 -16.46
CA GLY A 151 -2.40 16.71 -15.99
C GLY A 151 -3.25 16.39 -14.77
N THR A 152 -2.91 15.35 -14.00
CA THR A 152 -3.70 14.87 -12.86
C THR A 152 -3.03 15.26 -11.55
N ASN A 153 -3.83 15.74 -10.59
CA ASN A 153 -3.35 16.08 -9.26
C ASN A 153 -3.30 14.86 -8.36
N TYR A 154 -2.18 14.67 -7.67
CA TYR A 154 -1.96 13.59 -6.72
C TYR A 154 -1.59 14.14 -5.35
N PHE A 155 -2.03 13.45 -4.31
CA PHE A 155 -1.85 13.77 -2.92
C PHE A 155 -1.11 12.63 -2.24
N PHE A 156 -0.24 12.95 -1.30
CA PHE A 156 0.63 11.99 -0.63
C PHE A 156 0.63 12.24 0.88
N ARG A 157 0.68 11.17 1.66
CA ARG A 157 0.90 11.19 3.11
C ARG A 157 1.94 10.16 3.50
N LEU A 158 2.76 10.47 4.50
CA LEU A 158 3.81 9.58 4.99
C LEU A 158 3.67 9.40 6.50
N TYR A 159 3.43 8.16 6.93
CA TYR A 159 3.23 7.81 8.34
C TYR A 159 4.44 7.03 8.85
N SER A 160 5.16 7.54 9.86
CA SER A 160 6.18 6.75 10.56
C SER A 160 5.51 5.59 11.31
N TYR A 161 6.11 4.41 11.34
CA TYR A 161 5.63 3.28 12.15
C TYR A 161 6.75 2.46 12.77
N ASN A 162 6.38 1.67 13.78
CA ASN A 162 7.19 0.59 14.33
C ASN A 162 6.48 -0.75 14.25
N GLY A 163 7.26 -1.82 14.11
CA GLY A 163 6.75 -3.18 14.20
C GLY A 163 6.26 -3.73 12.86
N THR A 164 5.74 -4.95 12.91
CA THR A 164 5.24 -5.70 11.76
C THR A 164 4.06 -6.58 12.17
N GLY A 165 3.33 -7.05 11.17
CA GLY A 165 2.14 -7.88 11.34
C GLY A 165 1.16 -7.20 12.29
N THR A 166 0.74 -7.94 13.31
CA THR A 166 -0.25 -7.44 14.26
C THR A 166 0.37 -6.55 15.36
N GLN A 167 1.70 -6.45 15.45
CA GLN A 167 2.38 -5.58 16.43
C GLN A 167 2.69 -4.19 15.87
N ILE A 168 2.34 -3.93 14.60
CA ILE A 168 2.61 -2.66 13.94
C ILE A 168 1.85 -1.51 14.63
N ASN A 169 2.54 -0.40 14.85
CA ASN A 169 1.98 0.79 15.50
C ASN A 169 2.37 2.05 14.71
N TYR A 170 1.37 2.75 14.20
CA TYR A 170 1.52 3.89 13.31
C TYR A 170 1.43 5.19 14.10
N LYS A 171 2.39 6.09 13.86
CA LYS A 171 2.28 7.45 14.35
C LYS A 171 1.16 8.18 13.60
N THR A 172 0.04 8.43 14.26
CA THR A 172 -1.14 9.07 13.66
C THR A 172 -1.53 10.39 14.34
N ASP A 173 -0.82 10.77 15.39
CA ASP A 173 -0.99 12.04 16.10
C ASP A 173 -0.11 13.17 15.51
N GLY A 174 -0.32 14.40 15.99
CA GLY A 174 0.44 15.56 15.54
C GLY A 174 0.16 15.97 14.09
N ILE A 175 1.15 16.55 13.42
CA ILE A 175 1.04 16.98 12.02
C ILE A 175 1.62 15.89 11.12
N ILE A 176 0.75 15.17 10.41
CA ILE A 176 1.15 14.15 9.45
C ILE A 176 1.83 14.80 8.24
N PRO A 177 3.04 14.35 7.84
CA PRO A 177 3.67 14.81 6.61
C PRO A 177 2.78 14.56 5.40
N GLN A 178 2.51 15.63 4.65
CA GLN A 178 1.71 15.58 3.44
C GLN A 178 2.27 16.50 2.36
N THR A 179 2.09 16.12 1.09
CA THR A 179 2.43 16.96 -0.06
C THR A 179 1.48 16.65 -1.22
N ALA A 180 1.39 17.53 -2.20
CA ALA A 180 0.54 17.34 -3.37
C ALA A 180 1.14 18.04 -4.59
N GLY A 181 0.84 17.51 -5.78
CA GLY A 181 1.31 18.09 -7.02
C GLY A 181 0.66 17.42 -8.23
N SER A 182 0.69 18.14 -9.36
CA SER A 182 0.06 17.69 -10.60
C SER A 182 1.12 17.21 -11.58
N THR A 183 0.87 16.08 -12.26
CA THR A 183 1.66 15.67 -13.41
C THR A 183 1.58 16.72 -14.51
N SER A 184 2.64 16.83 -15.31
CA SER A 184 2.62 17.72 -16.47
C SER A 184 1.57 17.25 -17.49
N SER A 185 1.08 18.15 -18.33
CA SER A 185 0.24 17.76 -19.46
C SER A 185 1.02 16.86 -20.43
N SER A 186 0.31 15.97 -21.15
CA SER A 186 0.90 15.24 -22.25
C SER A 186 1.37 16.22 -23.32
N GLN A 187 2.63 16.17 -23.71
CA GLN A 187 3.08 16.94 -24.86
C GLN A 187 2.41 16.39 -26.12
N SER A 188 1.70 17.25 -26.85
CA SER A 188 1.27 16.94 -28.20
C SER A 188 2.44 17.16 -29.14
N ALA A 189 2.84 16.12 -29.87
CA ALA A 189 3.80 16.29 -30.96
C ALA A 189 3.11 17.04 -32.10
N ASN A 190 3.56 18.26 -32.39
CA ASN A 190 3.14 18.98 -33.60
C ASN A 190 3.84 18.34 -34.80
N VAL A 191 3.11 17.56 -35.59
CA VAL A 191 3.60 17.08 -36.89
C VAL A 191 3.33 18.17 -37.92
N THR A 192 4.37 18.97 -38.20
CA THR A 192 4.31 19.91 -39.32
C THR A 192 4.51 19.13 -40.62
N VAL A 193 3.43 18.87 -41.35
CA VAL A 193 3.52 18.38 -42.72
C VAL A 193 3.90 19.56 -43.61
N LEU A 194 5.15 19.59 -44.08
CA LEU A 194 5.58 20.51 -45.12
C LEU A 194 4.88 20.11 -46.42
N THR A 195 3.80 20.81 -46.77
CA THR A 195 3.28 20.77 -48.14
C THR A 195 4.18 21.63 -49.00
N ASP A 196 5.35 21.12 -49.38
CA ASP A 196 6.14 21.76 -50.43
C ASP A 196 5.33 21.77 -51.72
N ASN A 197 5.42 22.89 -52.43
CA ASN A 197 4.70 23.29 -53.63
C ASN A 197 4.13 22.13 -54.48
N PHE A 198 2.82 21.90 -54.41
CA PHE A 198 2.10 21.13 -55.45
C PHE A 198 1.93 21.90 -56.78
N GLN A 199 2.76 22.91 -57.04
CA GLN A 199 2.71 23.64 -58.31
C GLN A 199 3.85 23.34 -59.26
N GLU A 200 5.10 23.13 -58.83
CA GLU A 200 6.14 22.62 -59.74
C GLU A 200 7.22 21.87 -58.98
N ALA A 201 7.10 20.54 -58.91
CA ALA A 201 8.25 19.70 -58.64
C ALA A 201 8.00 18.29 -59.18
N THR A 202 8.72 17.95 -60.25
CA THR A 202 9.14 16.57 -60.52
C THR A 202 10.09 16.16 -59.39
N ALA A 203 9.56 15.96 -58.17
CA ALA A 203 10.35 15.52 -57.04
C ALA A 203 10.66 14.03 -57.21
N THR A 204 11.89 13.72 -57.59
CA THR A 204 12.49 12.42 -57.30
C THR A 204 12.50 12.24 -55.79
N PHE A 205 11.74 11.26 -55.32
CA PHE A 205 11.73 10.84 -53.93
C PHE A 205 13.06 10.15 -53.63
N SER A 206 14.01 10.86 -53.01
CA SER A 206 15.16 10.23 -52.37
C SER A 206 14.80 9.93 -50.93
N ALA A 207 14.19 8.76 -50.69
CA ALA A 207 14.28 8.17 -49.37
C ALA A 207 15.73 7.73 -49.17
N VAL A 208 16.46 8.39 -48.26
CA VAL A 208 17.67 7.79 -47.69
C VAL A 208 17.20 6.77 -46.66
N LEU A 209 16.80 5.61 -47.16
CA LEU A 209 16.90 4.36 -46.43
C LEU A 209 18.08 3.63 -47.06
N SER A 210 19.21 3.57 -46.36
CA SER A 210 20.36 2.81 -46.81
C SER A 210 19.96 1.33 -46.88
N LEU A 211 19.80 0.78 -48.09
CA LEU A 211 19.98 -0.62 -48.51
C LEU A 211 19.83 -0.69 -50.06
N PRO A 212 20.49 -1.64 -50.76
CA PRO A 212 20.96 -1.48 -52.14
C PRO A 212 19.91 -1.63 -53.25
N GLU A 213 20.24 -1.08 -54.41
CA GLU A 213 19.49 -0.94 -55.68
C GLU A 213 18.65 -2.14 -56.16
N ILE A 214 17.55 -1.86 -56.89
CA ILE A 214 17.29 -2.29 -58.29
C ILE A 214 16.05 -1.55 -58.86
N TYR A 215 16.07 -1.39 -60.19
CA TYR A 215 15.39 -0.49 -61.12
C TYR A 215 13.88 -0.67 -61.42
N SER A 216 13.29 0.40 -61.99
CA SER A 216 12.29 0.46 -63.09
C SER A 216 10.77 0.62 -62.82
N GLY A 217 10.27 1.84 -63.04
CA GLY A 217 9.27 2.16 -64.09
C GLY A 217 7.77 1.82 -63.90
N ARG A 218 6.95 2.85 -63.68
CA ARG A 218 5.70 3.24 -64.42
C ARG A 218 4.86 4.23 -63.58
N LYS A 219 4.61 5.45 -64.08
CA LYS A 219 3.78 6.47 -63.41
C LYS A 219 2.30 6.28 -63.75
N LEU A 220 1.49 5.84 -62.78
CA LEU A 220 0.03 5.98 -62.81
C LEU A 220 -0.37 7.26 -62.07
N LYS A 221 -1.14 8.12 -62.74
CA LYS A 221 -1.69 9.36 -62.18
C LYS A 221 -2.92 8.99 -61.33
N GLN A 222 -2.78 8.86 -60.03
CA GLN A 222 -3.92 8.73 -59.11
C GLN A 222 -4.14 10.06 -58.38
N ARG A 223 -5.39 10.52 -58.35
CA ARG A 223 -5.83 11.64 -57.51
C ARG A 223 -6.22 11.09 -56.15
N THR A 224 -5.49 11.46 -55.10
CA THR A 224 -5.78 11.05 -53.73
C THR A 224 -6.84 11.97 -53.13
N ARG A 225 -7.95 11.38 -52.69
CA ARG A 225 -8.94 12.02 -51.81
C ARG A 225 -8.57 11.66 -50.38
N ILE A 226 -8.26 12.66 -49.56
CA ILE A 226 -8.03 12.47 -48.12
C ILE A 226 -9.39 12.67 -47.42
N GLN A 227 -9.88 11.64 -46.73
CA GLN A 227 -10.99 11.75 -45.77
C GLN A 227 -10.47 11.35 -44.39
N PHE A 228 -10.72 12.20 -43.40
CA PHE A 228 -10.43 11.94 -41.99
C PHE A 228 -11.59 11.11 -41.38
N HIS A 229 -11.25 10.15 -40.52
CA HIS A 229 -12.13 9.58 -39.49
C HIS A 229 -11.58 9.96 -38.13
#